data_AF-A0AAC9W0P4-F1
#
_entry.id   AF-A0AAC9W0P4-F1
#
_cell.length_a   1.000
_cell.length_b   1.000
_cell.length_c   1.000
_cell.angle_alpha   90.00
_cell.angle_beta   90.00
_cell.angle_gamma   90.00
#
_symmetry.space_group_name_H-M   'P 1'
#
loop_
_entity.id
_entity.type
_entity.pdbx_description
1 polymer ?
#
loop_
_entity_poly.entity_id
_entity_poly.type
_entity_poly.pdbx_seq_one_letter_code
_entity_poly.pdbx_strand_id
1 'polypeptide(L)'
;MVSSISIFLLFLLFISSLYRIAKIPFNKIIKQFKSIWLFLVFIFIFQSIFDNWLTGFSIILRFIILISLASLISLTTKVSDMVASIEVGFRLFQCLGINPSKLSIALSMTIRFIPVIREKFNAICEAQRARGLDINIIAIAIPLIIRTIRIASEAADALDARSYDSDNKTLYLQE
;
A
#
# COMPACT_ATOMS: atom_id res chain seq x y z
N MET A 1 15.45 3.78 32.60
CA MET A 1 16.26 3.35 31.43
C MET A 1 16.26 1.84 31.21
N VAL A 2 16.53 1.00 32.22
CA VAL A 2 16.53 -0.48 32.06
C VAL A 2 15.19 -1.03 31.55
N SER A 3 14.06 -0.51 32.03
CA SER A 3 12.73 -0.94 31.59
C SER A 3 12.49 -0.72 30.09
N SER A 4 13.02 0.37 29.50
CA SER A 4 12.87 0.66 28.07
C SER A 4 13.65 -0.32 27.21
N ILE A 5 14.86 -0.70 27.63
CA ILE A 5 15.70 -1.68 26.93
C ILE A 5 15.05 -3.07 26.97
N SER A 6 14.52 -3.49 28.11
CA SER A 6 13.78 -4.76 28.23
C SER A 6 12.55 -4.80 27.32
N ILE A 7 11.82 -3.69 27.19
CA ILE A 7 10.67 -3.58 26.27
C ILE A 7 11.13 -3.75 24.81
N PHE A 8 12.19 -3.06 24.39
CA PHE A 8 12.71 -3.21 23.03
C PHE A 8 13.20 -4.62 22.73
N LEU A 9 13.85 -5.27 23.70
CA LEU A 9 14.32 -6.65 23.57
C LEU A 9 13.16 -7.64 23.42
N LEU A 10 12.08 -7.44 24.17
CA LEU A 10 10.85 -8.23 24.06
C LEU A 10 10.16 -8.01 22.70
N PHE A 11 10.10 -6.77 22.21
CA PHE A 11 9.59 -6.47 20.86
C PHE A 11 10.43 -7.11 19.75
N LEU A 12 11.76 -7.14 19.91
CA LEU A 12 12.65 -7.75 18.92
C LEU A 12 12.49 -9.27 18.89
N LEU A 13 12.36 -9.91 20.07
CA LEU A 13 12.01 -11.33 20.16
C LEU A 13 10.65 -11.64 19.53
N PHE A 14 9.64 -10.80 19.78
CA PHE A 14 8.32 -10.93 19.20
C PHE A 14 8.35 -10.84 17.67
N ILE A 15 9.06 -9.85 17.12
CA ILE A 15 9.26 -9.71 15.66
C ILE A 15 10.03 -10.90 15.09
N SER A 16 11.07 -11.38 15.77
CA SER A 16 11.84 -12.55 15.33
C SER A 16 10.94 -13.81 15.25
N SER A 17 10.06 -13.98 16.24
CA SER A 17 9.05 -15.05 16.25
C SER A 17 8.06 -14.91 15.09
N LEU A 18 7.54 -13.69 14.85
CA LEU A 18 6.65 -13.41 13.73
C LEU A 18 7.31 -13.68 12.37
N TYR A 19 8.57 -13.31 12.19
CA TYR A 19 9.32 -13.60 10.96
C TYR A 19 9.54 -15.11 10.75
N ARG A 20 9.76 -15.87 11.84
CA ARG A 20 9.82 -17.33 11.80
C ARG A 20 8.48 -17.94 11.41
N ILE A 21 7.38 -17.47 11.98
CA ILE A 21 6.01 -17.94 11.65
C ILE A 21 5.67 -17.62 10.20
N ALA A 22 6.04 -16.42 9.72
CA ALA A 22 5.82 -15.98 8.34
C ALA A 22 6.74 -16.66 7.31
N LYS A 23 7.69 -17.51 7.73
CA LYS A 23 8.65 -18.25 6.88
C LYS A 23 9.37 -17.36 5.85
N ILE A 24 9.71 -16.13 6.22
CA ILE A 24 10.36 -15.18 5.30
C ILE A 24 11.85 -15.53 5.16
N PRO A 25 12.39 -15.65 3.93
CA PRO A 25 13.80 -15.97 3.74
C PRO A 25 14.69 -14.84 4.27
N PHE A 26 15.72 -15.20 5.05
CA PHE A 26 16.67 -14.28 5.69
C PHE A 26 17.31 -13.29 4.70
N ASN A 27 17.43 -13.68 3.43
CA ASN A 27 18.00 -12.84 2.38
C ASN A 27 17.17 -11.56 2.12
N LYS A 28 15.84 -11.60 2.31
CA LYS A 28 14.98 -10.40 2.20
C LYS A 28 15.20 -9.44 3.37
N ILE A 29 15.51 -9.95 4.55
CA ILE A 29 15.82 -9.12 5.72
C ILE A 29 17.12 -8.36 5.44
N ILE A 30 18.18 -9.07 5.07
CA ILE A 30 19.50 -8.47 4.80
C ILE A 30 19.42 -7.42 3.68
N LYS A 31 18.66 -7.67 2.61
CA LYS A 31 18.49 -6.70 1.52
C LYS A 31 17.83 -5.39 1.98
N GLN A 32 16.86 -5.47 2.88
CA GLN A 32 16.17 -4.29 3.42
C GLN A 32 17.08 -3.47 4.31
N PHE A 33 17.81 -4.12 5.21
CA PHE A 33 18.79 -3.43 6.06
C PHE A 33 19.92 -2.83 5.23
N LYS A 34 20.38 -3.52 4.18
CA LYS A 34 21.40 -2.99 3.27
C LYS A 34 20.95 -1.70 2.59
N SER A 35 19.69 -1.59 2.18
CA SER A 35 19.16 -0.37 1.56
C SER A 35 19.02 0.78 2.55
N ILE A 36 18.72 0.49 3.83
CA ILE A 36 18.47 1.51 4.85
C ILE A 36 19.72 1.87 5.68
N TRP A 37 20.80 1.09 5.56
CA TRP A 37 21.98 1.18 6.43
C TRP A 37 22.61 2.57 6.45
N LEU A 38 22.72 3.22 5.28
CA LEU A 38 23.31 4.55 5.17
C LEU A 38 22.54 5.58 6.01
N PHE A 39 21.21 5.52 5.99
CA PHE A 39 20.33 6.38 6.77
C PHE A 39 20.48 6.11 8.28
N LEU A 40 20.60 4.84 8.67
CA LEU A 40 20.74 4.44 10.07
C LEU A 40 22.07 4.90 10.68
N VAL A 41 23.17 4.79 9.90
CA VAL A 41 24.49 5.29 10.31
C VAL A 41 24.49 6.81 10.45
N PHE A 42 23.82 7.52 9.54
CA PHE A 42 23.71 8.98 9.62
C PHE A 42 23.00 9.43 10.90
N ILE A 43 21.87 8.81 11.24
CA ILE A 43 21.16 9.07 12.49
C ILE A 43 22.05 8.79 13.70
N PHE A 44 22.82 7.71 13.67
CA PHE A 44 23.69 7.36 14.79
C PHE A 44 24.77 8.39 15.05
N ILE A 45 25.45 8.83 13.99
CA ILE A 45 26.51 9.84 14.07
C ILE A 45 25.91 11.15 14.61
N PHE A 46 24.76 11.55 14.08
CA PHE A 46 24.08 12.75 14.54
C PHE A 46 23.69 12.64 16.03
N GLN A 47 23.10 11.52 16.45
CA GLN A 47 22.69 11.36 17.84
C GLN A 47 23.88 11.28 18.80
N SER A 48 24.98 10.67 18.36
CA SER A 48 26.21 10.58 19.14
C SER A 48 26.88 11.92 19.36
N ILE A 49 26.68 12.89 18.45
CA ILE A 49 27.24 14.24 18.56
C ILE A 49 26.37 15.15 19.44
N PHE A 50 25.04 15.05 19.31
CA PHE A 50 24.10 15.99 19.94
C PHE A 50 23.60 15.60 21.32
N ASP A 51 23.60 14.32 21.65
CA ASP A 51 23.02 13.82 22.90
C ASP A 51 23.95 12.78 23.53
N ASN A 52 23.52 11.51 23.60
CA ASN A 52 24.26 10.42 24.23
C ASN A 52 24.18 9.16 23.39
N TRP A 53 25.26 8.35 23.44
CA TRP A 53 25.35 7.07 22.73
C TRP A 53 24.19 6.10 23.08
N LEU A 54 23.75 6.12 24.34
CA LEU A 54 22.65 5.31 24.86
C LEU A 54 21.29 5.68 24.22
N THR A 55 21.06 6.98 23.99
CA THR A 55 19.85 7.47 23.32
C THR A 55 19.89 7.10 21.84
N GLY A 56 21.05 7.25 21.19
CA GLY A 56 21.25 6.87 19.78
C GLY A 56 21.00 5.39 19.53
N PHE A 57 21.51 4.52 20.41
CA PHE A 57 21.26 3.09 20.32
C PHE A 57 19.77 2.75 20.44
N SER A 58 19.05 3.38 21.37
CA SER A 58 17.61 3.16 21.56
C SER A 58 16.80 3.56 20.33
N ILE A 59 17.20 4.65 19.65
CA ILE A 59 16.54 5.17 18.46
C ILE A 59 16.79 4.27 17.25
N ILE A 60 18.04 3.81 17.06
CA ILE A 60 18.35 2.81 16.04
C ILE A 60 17.49 1.56 16.23
N LEU A 61 17.44 1.04 17.46
CA LEU A 61 16.68 -0.17 17.76
C LEU A 61 15.20 0.00 17.46
N ARG A 62 14.64 1.20 17.74
CA ARG A 62 13.27 1.55 17.39
C ARG A 62 13.04 1.57 15.88
N PHE A 63 13.94 2.16 15.11
CA PHE A 63 13.83 2.14 13.64
C PHE A 63 13.89 0.72 13.09
N ILE A 64 14.82 -0.10 13.59
CA ILE A 64 14.95 -1.51 13.22
C ILE A 64 13.63 -2.27 13.45
N ILE A 65 13.00 -2.06 14.61
CA ILE A 65 11.70 -2.66 14.96
C ILE A 65 10.60 -2.18 14.01
N LEU A 66 10.45 -0.87 13.82
CA LEU A 66 9.40 -0.29 12.97
C LEU A 66 9.53 -0.73 11.51
N ILE A 67 10.75 -0.70 10.96
CA ILE A 67 11.02 -1.09 9.58
C ILE A 67 10.74 -2.60 9.40
N SER A 68 11.15 -3.43 10.36
CA SER A 68 10.89 -4.88 10.30
C SER A 68 9.38 -5.17 10.38
N LEU A 69 8.65 -4.46 11.24
CA LEU A 69 7.20 -4.64 11.35
C LEU A 69 6.47 -4.16 10.07
N ALA A 70 6.86 -3.02 9.52
CA ALA A 70 6.32 -2.47 8.27
C ALA A 70 6.62 -3.39 7.06
N SER A 71 7.81 -3.97 7.03
CA SER A 71 8.20 -4.97 6.04
C SER A 71 7.33 -6.22 6.14
N LEU A 72 7.14 -6.72 7.36
CA LEU A 72 6.34 -7.90 7.63
C LEU A 72 4.90 -7.70 7.14
N ILE A 73 4.25 -6.59 7.50
CA ILE A 73 2.88 -6.30 7.03
C ILE A 73 2.82 -6.20 5.51
N SER A 74 3.81 -5.55 4.88
CA SER A 74 3.88 -5.40 3.42
C SER A 74 4.08 -6.74 2.69
N LEU A 75 4.84 -7.67 3.27
CA LEU A 75 5.10 -8.99 2.68
C LEU A 75 3.97 -9.99 2.93
N THR A 76 3.22 -9.84 4.02
CA THR A 76 2.17 -10.77 4.43
C THR A 76 0.78 -10.36 3.97
N THR A 77 0.57 -9.08 3.64
CA THR A 77 -0.74 -8.54 3.29
C THR A 77 -0.82 -8.18 1.80
N LYS A 78 -1.86 -8.66 1.11
CA LYS A 78 -2.15 -8.24 -0.25
C LYS A 78 -2.79 -6.85 -0.24
N VAL A 79 -2.49 -6.05 -1.27
CA VAL A 79 -3.06 -4.70 -1.41
C VAL A 79 -4.60 -4.75 -1.44
N SER A 80 -5.20 -5.77 -2.05
CA SER A 80 -6.66 -5.98 -2.06
C SER A 80 -7.24 -6.08 -0.65
N ASP A 81 -6.59 -6.87 0.20
CA ASP A 81 -7.08 -7.21 1.54
C ASP A 81 -6.90 -6.02 2.49
N MET A 82 -5.82 -5.25 2.31
CA MET A 82 -5.60 -3.99 3.01
C MET A 82 -6.68 -2.97 2.68
N VAL A 83 -7.06 -2.83 1.41
CA VAL A 83 -8.10 -1.89 0.99
C VAL A 83 -9.50 -2.33 1.45
N ALA A 84 -9.79 -3.64 1.42
CA ALA A 84 -11.02 -4.19 2.00
C ALA A 84 -11.12 -3.93 3.52
N SER A 85 -9.99 -4.02 4.24
CA SER A 85 -9.94 -3.70 5.67
C SER A 85 -10.21 -2.20 5.93
N ILE A 86 -9.68 -1.34 5.07
CA ILE A 86 -9.94 0.11 5.11
C ILE A 86 -11.42 0.39 4.84
N GLU A 87 -12.04 -0.30 3.89
CA GLU A 87 -13.47 -0.19 3.58
C GLU A 87 -14.35 -0.50 4.80
N VAL A 88 -14.04 -1.57 5.53
CA VAL A 88 -14.72 -1.91 6.79
C VAL A 88 -14.55 -0.79 7.82
N GLY A 89 -13.38 -0.16 7.89
CA GLY A 89 -13.15 1.03 8.72
C GLY A 89 -14.03 2.22 8.32
N PHE A 90 -14.18 2.46 7.01
CA PHE A 90 -15.05 3.53 6.50
C PHE A 90 -16.54 3.29 6.78
N ARG A 91 -16.98 2.03 6.95
CA ARG A 91 -18.35 1.73 7.41
C ARG A 91 -18.63 2.30 8.81
N LEU A 92 -17.63 2.47 9.66
CA LEU A 92 -17.84 3.11 10.98
C LEU A 92 -18.13 4.62 10.85
N PHE A 93 -17.64 5.25 9.78
CA PHE A 93 -17.87 6.67 9.49
C PHE A 93 -19.17 6.95 8.73
N GLN A 94 -20.10 5.98 8.66
CA GLN A 94 -21.45 6.16 8.09
C GLN A 94 -22.20 7.35 8.69
N CYS A 95 -21.93 7.69 9.95
CA CYS A 95 -22.53 8.84 10.63
C CYS A 95 -22.18 10.20 9.98
N LEU A 96 -21.14 10.28 9.14
CA LEU A 96 -20.74 11.51 8.43
C LEU A 96 -21.46 11.66 7.06
N GLY A 97 -22.45 10.83 6.75
CA GLY A 97 -23.23 10.93 5.50
C GLY A 97 -22.59 10.27 4.28
N ILE A 98 -21.54 9.46 4.49
CA ILE A 98 -20.89 8.68 3.43
C ILE A 98 -21.73 7.43 3.15
N ASN A 99 -22.12 7.19 1.89
CA ASN A 99 -22.78 5.95 1.48
C ASN A 99 -21.71 4.85 1.28
N PRO A 100 -21.62 3.85 2.18
CA PRO A 100 -20.57 2.84 2.12
C PRO A 100 -20.70 1.99 0.86
N SER A 101 -21.92 1.66 0.44
CA SER A 101 -22.18 0.83 -0.74
C SER A 101 -21.61 1.46 -2.01
N LYS A 102 -21.87 2.76 -2.26
CA LYS A 102 -21.30 3.51 -3.40
C LYS A 102 -19.77 3.44 -3.42
N LEU A 103 -19.16 3.58 -2.24
CA LEU A 103 -17.71 3.59 -2.04
C LEU A 103 -17.11 2.20 -2.29
N SER A 104 -17.74 1.14 -1.79
CA SER A 104 -17.33 -0.25 -1.98
C SER A 104 -17.23 -0.64 -3.46
N ILE A 105 -18.21 -0.27 -4.29
CA ILE A 105 -18.21 -0.62 -5.72
C ILE A 105 -17.10 0.14 -6.44
N ALA A 106 -16.99 1.45 -6.19
CA ALA A 106 -15.98 2.29 -6.81
C ALA A 106 -14.57 1.78 -6.50
N LEU A 107 -14.32 1.42 -5.24
CA LEU A 107 -13.04 0.90 -4.77
C LEU A 107 -12.74 -0.50 -5.34
N SER A 108 -13.73 -1.40 -5.31
CA SER A 108 -13.60 -2.76 -5.88
C SER A 108 -13.31 -2.74 -7.38
N MET A 109 -13.99 -1.88 -8.13
CA MET A 109 -13.73 -1.68 -9.56
C MET A 109 -12.36 -1.05 -9.80
N THR A 110 -12.00 -0.04 -9.01
CA THR A 110 -10.69 0.62 -9.12
C THR A 110 -9.55 -0.40 -8.96
N ILE A 111 -9.58 -1.22 -7.90
CA ILE A 111 -8.55 -2.24 -7.66
C ILE A 111 -8.46 -3.22 -8.84
N ARG A 112 -9.61 -3.63 -9.39
CA ARG A 112 -9.68 -4.51 -10.55
C ARG A 112 -9.17 -3.85 -11.85
N PHE A 113 -9.33 -2.54 -12.00
CA PHE A 113 -8.86 -1.80 -13.17
C PHE A 113 -7.36 -1.49 -13.13
N ILE A 114 -6.72 -1.42 -11.95
CA ILE A 114 -5.26 -1.23 -11.83
C ILE A 114 -4.45 -2.19 -12.73
N PRO A 115 -4.65 -3.53 -12.69
CA PRO A 115 -3.91 -4.45 -13.56
C PRO A 115 -4.23 -4.23 -15.04
N VAL A 116 -5.50 -3.95 -15.38
CA VAL A 116 -5.92 -3.71 -16.78
C VAL A 116 -5.26 -2.45 -17.34
N ILE A 117 -5.26 -1.35 -16.58
CA ILE A 117 -4.62 -0.09 -16.97
C ILE A 117 -3.11 -0.29 -17.13
N ARG A 118 -2.47 -1.06 -16.24
CA ARG A 118 -1.05 -1.40 -16.36
C ARG A 118 -0.73 -2.16 -17.64
N GLU A 119 -1.56 -3.13 -18.01
CA GLU A 119 -1.41 -3.86 -19.27
C GLU A 119 -1.53 -2.92 -20.48
N LYS A 120 -2.54 -2.05 -20.51
CA LYS A 120 -2.70 -1.07 -21.60
C LYS A 120 -1.57 -0.06 -21.65
N PHE A 121 -1.07 0.39 -20.50
CA PHE A 121 0.10 1.26 -20.40
C PHE A 121 1.34 0.59 -21.01
N ASN A 122 1.63 -0.66 -20.64
CA ASN A 122 2.78 -1.39 -21.18
C ASN A 122 2.66 -1.59 -22.69
N ALA A 123 1.48 -1.97 -23.19
CA ALA A 123 1.24 -2.13 -24.63
C ALA A 123 1.41 -0.81 -25.40
N ILE A 124 1.01 0.33 -24.82
CA ILE A 124 1.25 1.65 -25.43
C ILE A 124 2.75 1.98 -25.42
N CYS A 125 3.45 1.74 -24.30
CA CYS A 125 4.90 1.94 -24.21
C CYS A 125 5.65 1.13 -25.26
N GLU A 126 5.29 -0.15 -25.46
CA GLU A 126 5.89 -1.00 -26.50
C GLU A 126 5.60 -0.50 -27.92
N ALA A 127 4.38 -0.03 -28.17
CA ALA A 127 4.02 0.55 -29.47
C ALA A 127 4.78 1.86 -29.76
N GLN A 128 4.98 2.70 -28.74
CA GLN A 128 5.78 3.93 -28.88
C GLN A 128 7.27 3.64 -29.00
N ARG A 129 7.77 2.58 -28.35
CA ARG A 129 9.13 2.02 -28.55
C ARG A 129 9.40 1.65 -29.99
N ALA A 130 8.48 0.92 -30.61
CA ALA A 130 8.60 0.58 -32.03
C ALA A 130 8.59 1.81 -32.95
N ARG A 131 8.07 2.96 -32.49
CA ARG A 131 8.02 4.23 -33.22
C ARG A 131 9.18 5.18 -32.89
N GLY A 132 10.09 4.80 -31.99
CA GLY A 132 11.20 5.64 -31.54
C GLY A 132 10.79 6.80 -30.63
N LEU A 133 9.64 6.71 -29.96
CA LEU A 133 9.04 7.80 -29.15
C LEU A 133 9.13 7.57 -27.63
N ASP A 134 10.12 6.82 -27.16
CA ASP A 134 10.24 6.31 -25.77
C ASP A 134 10.15 7.30 -24.64
N ILE A 135 10.58 8.53 -24.90
CA ILE A 135 10.73 9.57 -23.89
C ILE A 135 9.54 10.55 -23.95
N ASN A 136 8.66 10.40 -24.93
CA ASN A 136 7.55 11.32 -25.14
C ASN A 136 6.36 10.93 -24.26
N ILE A 137 6.29 11.58 -23.09
CA ILE A 137 5.20 11.43 -22.12
C ILE A 137 3.84 11.71 -22.75
N ILE A 138 3.75 12.71 -23.64
CA ILE A 138 2.50 13.09 -24.32
C ILE A 138 2.04 11.96 -25.25
N ALA A 139 2.97 11.30 -25.95
CA ALA A 139 2.68 10.18 -26.85
C ALA A 139 2.17 8.93 -26.11
N ILE A 140 2.44 8.79 -24.81
CA ILE A 140 1.93 7.71 -23.96
C ILE A 140 0.63 8.13 -23.25
N ALA A 141 0.60 9.35 -22.70
CA ALA A 141 -0.49 9.85 -21.87
C ALA A 141 -1.80 10.05 -22.65
N ILE A 142 -1.76 10.68 -23.82
CA ILE A 142 -2.98 10.94 -24.61
C ILE A 142 -3.69 9.63 -24.98
N PRO A 143 -3.03 8.61 -25.58
CA PRO A 143 -3.68 7.34 -25.87
C PRO A 143 -4.19 6.61 -24.62
N LEU A 144 -3.46 6.70 -23.50
CA LEU A 144 -3.86 6.05 -22.26
C LEU A 144 -5.14 6.68 -21.69
N ILE A 145 -5.24 8.00 -21.68
CA ILE A 145 -6.43 8.73 -21.21
C ILE A 145 -7.65 8.35 -22.06
N ILE A 146 -7.52 8.40 -23.39
CA ILE A 146 -8.62 8.04 -24.30
C ILE A 146 -9.09 6.60 -24.07
N ARG A 147 -8.16 5.65 -23.93
CA ARG A 147 -8.51 4.24 -23.62
C ARG A 147 -9.16 4.10 -22.26
N THR A 148 -8.69 4.83 -21.26
CA THR A 148 -9.24 4.77 -19.90
C THR A 148 -10.66 5.31 -19.84
N ILE A 149 -10.95 6.43 -20.54
CA ILE A 149 -12.30 6.99 -20.66
C ILE A 149 -13.24 5.99 -21.34
N ARG A 150 -12.79 5.33 -22.40
CA ARG A 150 -13.59 4.30 -23.08
C ARG A 150 -13.91 3.13 -22.15
N ILE A 151 -12.91 2.61 -21.43
CA ILE A 151 -13.12 1.54 -20.44
C ILE A 151 -14.13 1.97 -19.37
N ALA A 152 -14.06 3.23 -18.92
CA ALA A 152 -15.01 3.75 -17.94
C ALA A 152 -16.44 3.82 -18.50
N SER A 153 -16.63 4.25 -19.76
CA SER A 153 -17.95 4.27 -20.40
C SER A 153 -18.48 2.85 -20.59
N GLU A 154 -17.69 1.92 -21.11
CA GLU A 154 -18.07 0.52 -21.29
C GLU A 154 -18.45 -0.13 -19.94
N ALA A 155 -17.75 0.22 -18.86
CA ALA A 155 -18.06 -0.25 -17.52
C ALA A 155 -19.37 0.35 -16.98
N ALA A 156 -19.64 1.63 -17.24
CA ALA A 156 -20.88 2.29 -16.86
C ALA A 156 -22.08 1.68 -17.60
N ASP A 157 -21.97 1.52 -18.93
CA ASP A 157 -23.00 0.90 -19.77
C ASP A 157 -23.30 -0.54 -19.30
N ALA A 158 -22.27 -1.29 -18.90
CA ALA A 158 -22.42 -2.64 -18.36
C ALA A 158 -23.07 -2.67 -16.96
N LEU A 159 -22.85 -1.65 -16.13
CA LEU A 159 -23.50 -1.51 -14.83
C LEU A 159 -24.99 -1.17 -15.00
N ASP A 160 -25.31 -0.24 -15.90
CA ASP A 160 -26.69 0.14 -16.23
C ASP A 160 -27.47 -1.04 -16.82
N ALA A 161 -26.86 -1.81 -17.73
CA ALA A 161 -27.45 -3.02 -18.30
C ALA A 161 -27.75 -4.12 -17.26
N ARG A 162 -27.04 -4.12 -16.13
CA ARG A 162 -27.27 -5.03 -15.00
C ARG A 162 -28.24 -4.46 -13.97
N SER A 163 -28.90 -3.34 -14.27
CA SER A 163 -29.80 -2.62 -13.36
C SER A 163 -29.13 -2.27 -12.03
N TYR A 164 -27.85 -1.87 -12.07
CA TYR A 164 -27.13 -1.46 -10.88
C TYR A 164 -27.64 -0.09 -10.38
N ASP A 165 -28.60 -0.10 -9.44
CA ASP A 165 -29.07 1.12 -8.79
C ASP A 165 -28.20 1.45 -7.57
N SER A 166 -27.35 2.45 -7.71
CA SER A 166 -26.50 2.93 -6.63
C SER A 166 -27.26 3.77 -5.59
N ASP A 167 -28.50 4.19 -5.87
CA ASP A 167 -29.26 5.15 -5.07
C ASP A 167 -30.30 4.54 -4.13
N ASN A 168 -30.41 3.21 -4.09
CA ASN A 168 -31.42 2.54 -3.27
C ASN A 168 -31.10 2.66 -1.76
N LYS A 169 -31.76 3.61 -1.10
CA LYS A 169 -31.76 3.87 0.35
C LYS A 169 -32.48 2.79 1.20
N THR A 170 -32.87 1.65 0.63
CA THR A 170 -33.98 0.82 1.15
C THR A 170 -33.60 -0.46 1.92
N LEU A 171 -32.33 -0.81 2.08
CA LEU A 171 -31.94 -2.03 2.84
C LEU A 171 -31.41 -1.76 4.27
N TYR A 172 -31.78 -0.65 4.89
CA TYR A 172 -31.56 -0.39 6.32
C TYR A 172 -32.88 -0.21 7.11
N LEU A 173 -34.03 -0.54 6.49
CA LEU A 173 -35.36 -0.52 7.13
C LEU A 173 -36.04 -1.90 7.06
N GLN A 174 -35.26 -2.97 7.19
CA GLN A 174 -35.77 -4.32 7.43
C GLN A 174 -34.90 -5.04 8.47
N GLU A 175 -34.76 -4.43 9.65
CA GLU A 175 -34.66 -5.13 10.93
C GLU A 175 -35.46 -4.35 11.98
#